data_AF-A0A7X9E474-F1
#
_entry.id   AF-A0A7X9E474-F1
#
_cell.length_a   1.000
_cell.length_b   1.000
_cell.length_c   1.000
_cell.angle_alpha   90.00
_cell.angle_beta   90.00
_cell.angle_gamma   90.00
#
_symmetry.space_group_name_H-M   'P 1'
#
loop_
_entity.id
_entity.type
_entity.pdbx_description
1 polymer ?
#
loop_
_entity_poly.entity_id
_entity_poly.type
_entity_poly.pdbx_seq_one_letter_code
_entity_poly.pdbx_strand_id
1 'polypeptide(L)'
;MQEFYHKWYTQYLSRDFEMLVFGHSGFPIILFPTSKGKYYENKDFGLIGSALELIESGKVKIYCPDGIDGQSWYNYDIHPADRVK
;
A
#
# COMPACT_ATOMS: atom_id res chain seq x y z
N MET A 1 -7.10 14.09 10.54
CA MET A 1 -7.00 12.73 9.92
C MET A 1 -6.21 11.78 10.80
N GLN A 2 -6.76 10.60 11.13
CA GLN A 2 -6.00 9.55 11.81
C GLN A 2 -5.15 8.78 10.79
N GLU A 3 -3.89 8.53 11.13
CA GLU A 3 -2.91 7.81 10.33
C GLU A 3 -2.20 6.78 11.20
N PHE A 4 -2.14 5.54 10.73
CA PHE A 4 -1.47 4.43 11.40
C PHE A 4 -0.43 3.81 10.48
N TYR A 5 0.80 3.71 10.98
CA TYR A 5 1.85 2.95 10.33
C TYR A 5 1.91 1.54 10.93
N HIS A 6 1.88 0.55 10.04
CA HIS A 6 2.04 -0.85 10.39
C HIS A 6 3.29 -1.40 9.71
N LYS A 7 4.11 -2.08 10.51
CA LYS A 7 5.24 -2.88 10.03
C LYS A 7 5.19 -4.24 10.69
N TRP A 8 5.29 -5.29 9.90
CA TRP A 8 5.33 -6.67 10.40
C TRP A 8 6.15 -7.56 9.48
N TYR A 9 6.75 -8.61 10.03
CA TYR A 9 7.38 -9.65 9.23
C TYR A 9 6.30 -10.58 8.67
N THR A 10 6.31 -10.81 7.36
CA THR A 10 5.40 -11.75 6.69
C THR A 10 6.15 -12.96 6.19
N GLN A 11 5.68 -14.15 6.59
CA GLN A 11 6.25 -15.42 6.13
C GLN A 11 5.97 -15.69 4.64
N TYR A 12 4.93 -15.06 4.07
CA TYR A 12 4.57 -15.24 2.66
C TYR A 12 5.57 -14.60 1.69
N LEU A 13 6.31 -13.59 2.13
CA LEU A 13 7.34 -12.90 1.33
C LEU A 13 8.73 -12.98 1.99
N SER A 14 8.83 -13.67 3.11
CA SER A 14 10.05 -13.81 3.92
C SER A 14 10.76 -12.48 4.20
N ARG A 15 10.01 -11.40 4.42
CA ARG A 15 10.54 -10.05 4.67
C ARG A 15 9.63 -9.23 5.57
N ASP A 16 10.16 -8.10 6.05
CA ASP A 16 9.33 -7.04 6.60
C ASP A 16 8.43 -6.44 5.51
N PHE A 17 7.17 -6.22 5.89
CA PHE A 17 6.15 -5.60 5.08
C PHE A 17 5.55 -4.40 5.82
N GLU A 18 5.18 -3.39 5.06
CA GLU A 18 4.78 -2.08 5.57
C GLU A 18 3.44 -1.66 4.98
N MET A 19 2.68 -0.87 5.74
CA MET A 19 1.39 -0.33 5.31
C MET A 19 1.09 0.96 6.06
N LEU A 20 0.55 1.94 5.35
CA LEU A 20 -0.13 3.08 5.96
C LEU A 20 -1.64 2.89 5.93
N VAL A 21 -2.32 3.33 6.98
CA VAL A 21 -3.77 3.25 7.10
C VAL A 21 -4.33 4.60 7.52
N PHE A 22 -5.39 5.05 6.85
CA PHE A 22 -6.03 6.34 7.08
C PHE A 22 -7.50 6.16 7.44
N GLY A 23 -7.94 6.87 8.48
CA GLY A 23 -9.32 6.87 8.96
C GLY A 23 -9.61 5.83 10.03
N HIS A 24 -10.79 5.94 10.63
CA HIS A 24 -11.18 5.15 11.81
C HIS A 24 -12.36 4.19 11.56
N SER A 25 -13.19 4.44 10.54
CA SER A 25 -14.37 3.61 10.22
C SER A 25 -14.75 3.74 8.74
N GLY A 26 -15.77 3.00 8.32
CA GLY A 26 -16.36 3.12 7.00
C GLY A 26 -15.97 1.99 6.05
N PHE A 27 -16.27 2.17 4.77
CA PHE A 27 -15.99 1.19 3.74
C PHE A 27 -14.47 1.00 3.54
N PRO A 28 -13.94 -0.23 3.59
CA PRO A 28 -12.51 -0.48 3.44
C PRO A 28 -12.08 -0.35 1.97
N ILE A 29 -11.04 0.43 1.72
CA ILE A 29 -10.44 0.61 0.39
C ILE A 29 -8.97 0.24 0.47
N ILE A 30 -8.53 -0.65 -0.42
CA ILE A 30 -7.11 -1.00 -0.57
C ILE A 30 -6.55 -0.26 -1.78
N LEU A 31 -5.50 0.52 -1.56
CA LEU A 31 -4.79 1.24 -2.61
C LEU A 31 -3.36 0.73 -2.69
N PHE A 32 -3.08 -0.08 -3.72
CA PHE A 32 -1.72 -0.45 -4.03
C PHE A 32 -0.95 0.73 -4.61
N PRO A 33 0.36 0.83 -4.35
CA PRO A 33 1.20 1.79 -5.06
C PRO A 33 1.26 1.46 -6.55
N THR A 34 1.65 2.44 -7.34
CA THR A 34 2.01 2.26 -8.73
C THR A 34 3.32 1.49 -8.87
N SER A 35 3.72 1.20 -10.11
CA SER A 35 4.96 0.49 -10.42
C SER A 35 6.17 1.13 -9.74
N LYS A 36 6.89 0.33 -8.95
CA LYS A 36 8.04 0.66 -8.11
C LYS A 36 7.75 1.70 -7.02
N GLY A 37 6.48 1.97 -6.77
CA GLY A 37 6.04 2.82 -5.68
C GLY A 37 6.12 2.10 -4.33
N LYS A 38 5.75 2.83 -3.28
CA LYS A 38 5.76 2.38 -1.89
C LYS A 38 4.45 2.68 -1.21
N TYR A 39 4.22 2.04 -0.07
CA TYR A 39 3.02 2.22 0.76
C TYR A 39 2.65 3.69 1.07
N TYR A 40 3.59 4.63 0.99
CA TYR A 40 3.38 6.06 1.21
C TYR A 40 3.06 6.88 -0.06
N GLU A 41 3.18 6.30 -1.26
CA GLU A 41 3.04 7.02 -2.53
C GLU A 41 1.69 7.72 -2.69
N ASN A 42 0.60 7.04 -2.34
CA ASN A 42 -0.76 7.62 -2.40
C ASN A 42 -0.91 8.84 -1.49
N LYS A 43 -0.14 8.91 -0.39
CA LYS A 43 -0.12 10.08 0.49
C LYS A 43 0.72 11.19 -0.12
N ASP A 44 1.95 10.88 -0.53
CA ASP A 44 2.91 11.84 -1.06
C ASP A 44 2.42 12.51 -2.34
N PHE A 45 1.65 11.80 -3.17
CA PHE A 45 1.05 12.34 -4.39
C PHE A 45 -0.35 12.95 -4.18
N GLY A 46 -0.79 13.12 -2.93
CA GLY A 46 -1.99 13.89 -2.60
C GLY A 46 -3.33 13.18 -2.82
N LEU A 47 -3.34 11.89 -3.15
CA LEU A 47 -4.58 11.12 -3.27
C LEU A 47 -5.30 11.06 -1.93
N ILE A 48 -4.57 10.76 -0.85
CA ILE A 48 -5.15 10.74 0.51
C ILE A 48 -5.72 12.12 0.89
N GLY A 49 -5.01 13.20 0.55
CA GLY A 49 -5.49 14.57 0.79
C GLY A 49 -6.77 14.87 0.03
N SER A 50 -6.91 14.37 -1.20
CA SER A 50 -8.11 14.55 -2.02
C SER A 50 -9.33 13.80 -1.46
N ALA A 51 -9.12 12.74 -0.67
CA ALA A 51 -10.19 11.96 -0.03
C ALA A 51 -10.46 12.36 1.43
N LEU A 52 -9.84 13.43 1.93
CA LEU A 52 -9.81 13.78 3.36
C LEU A 52 -11.21 13.85 4.00
N GLU A 53 -12.17 14.51 3.35
CA GLU A 53 -13.55 14.63 3.88
C GLU A 53 -14.23 13.27 4.06
N LEU A 54 -14.00 12.31 3.15
CA LEU A 54 -14.57 10.97 3.24
C LEU A 54 -13.91 10.16 4.38
N ILE A 55 -12.61 10.36 4.58
CA ILE A 55 -11.82 9.70 5.63
C ILE A 55 -12.24 10.25 7.00
N GLU A 56 -12.32 11.58 7.15
CA GLU A 56 -12.62 12.24 8.43
C GLU A 56 -14.09 12.08 8.84
N SER A 57 -15.01 12.02 7.88
CA SER A 57 -16.41 11.67 8.17
C SER A 57 -16.62 10.19 8.47
N GLY A 58 -15.57 9.37 8.42
CA GLY A 58 -15.63 7.93 8.71
C GLY A 58 -16.42 7.13 7.68
N LYS A 59 -16.60 7.66 6.46
CA LYS A 59 -17.28 6.98 5.34
C LYS A 59 -16.38 5.94 4.69
N VAL A 60 -15.07 6.18 4.67
CA VAL A 60 -14.07 5.25 4.13
C VAL A 60 -12.89 5.10 5.08
N LYS A 61 -12.28 3.92 5.03
CA LYS A 61 -10.99 3.65 5.67
C LYS A 61 -10.03 3.10 4.62
N ILE A 62 -8.91 3.78 4.43
CA ILE A 62 -7.99 3.50 3.34
C ILE A 62 -6.77 2.77 3.87
N TYR A 63 -6.38 1.70 3.18
CA TYR A 63 -5.22 0.85 3.47
C TYR A 63 -4.27 0.90 2.29
N CYS A 64 -3.04 1.35 2.51
CA CYS A 64 -1.99 1.46 1.51
C CYS A 64 -0.88 0.44 1.83
N PRO A 65 -1.00 -0.84 1.44
CA PRO A 65 0.06 -1.83 1.63
C PRO A 65 1.25 -1.55 0.69
N ASP A 66 2.44 -2.01 1.05
CA ASP A 66 3.62 -1.96 0.17
C ASP A 66 3.47 -2.86 -1.07
N GLY A 67 4.31 -2.65 -2.09
CA GLY A 67 4.38 -3.49 -3.29
C GLY A 67 5.45 -4.56 -3.22
N ILE A 68 5.35 -5.60 -4.06
CA ILE A 68 6.39 -6.62 -4.32
C ILE A 68 6.88 -6.61 -5.77
N ASP A 69 6.41 -5.66 -6.57
CA ASP A 69 6.60 -5.62 -8.01
C ASP A 69 8.09 -5.56 -8.41
N GLY A 70 8.94 -4.90 -7.60
CA GLY A 70 10.41 -4.92 -7.77
C GLY A 70 11.05 -6.31 -7.60
N GLN A 71 10.40 -7.22 -6.86
CA GLN A 71 10.82 -8.61 -6.68
C GLN A 71 10.16 -9.56 -7.70
N SER A 72 9.08 -9.10 -8.34
CA SER A 72 8.24 -9.82 -9.29
C SER A 72 8.40 -9.23 -10.71
N TRP A 73 7.40 -8.55 -11.26
CA TRP A 73 7.34 -8.09 -12.65
C TRP A 73 8.53 -7.22 -13.09
N TYR A 74 9.09 -6.42 -12.19
CA TYR A 74 10.24 -5.54 -12.45
C TYR A 74 11.59 -6.15 -12.04
N ASN A 75 11.63 -7.42 -11.67
CA ASN A 75 12.85 -8.13 -11.36
C ASN A 75 13.52 -8.64 -12.64
N TYR A 76 14.39 -7.83 -13.24
CA TYR A 76 15.07 -8.17 -14.49
C TYR A 76 16.23 -9.14 -14.33
N ASP A 77 16.62 -9.45 -13.09
CA ASP A 77 17.73 -10.36 -12.76
C ASP A 77 17.29 -11.83 -12.74
N ILE A 78 15.99 -12.10 -12.74
CA ILE A 78 15.41 -13.45 -12.80
C ILE A 78 14.80 -13.76 -14.17
N HIS A 79 14.62 -15.06 -14.44
CA HIS A 79 14.02 -15.54 -15.68
C HIS A 79 12.59 -14.98 -15.83
N PRO A 80 12.17 -14.54 -17.04
CA PRO A 80 10.87 -13.88 -17.23
C PRO A 80 9.66 -14.69 -16.72
N ALA A 81 9.69 -16.01 -16.86
CA ALA A 81 8.61 -16.88 -16.37
C ALA A 81 8.51 -16.94 -14.83
N ASP A 82 9.56 -16.55 -14.11
CA ASP A 82 9.57 -16.50 -12.65
C ASP A 82 9.04 -15.17 -12.10
N ARG A 83 8.91 -14.13 -12.94
CA ARG A 83 8.41 -12.81 -12.53
C ARG A 83 6.92 -12.78 -12.19
N VAL A 84 6.15 -13.76 -12.66
CA VAL A 84 4.70 -13.89 -12.46
C VAL A 84 4.32 -14.90 -11.37
N LYS A 85 5.30 -15.59 -10.79
CA LYS A 85 5.08 -16.63 -9.78
C LYS A 85 4.81 -16.04 -8.40
#